data_AF-A0A2J4G7D0-F1
#
_entry.id   AF-A0A2J4G7D0-F1
#
_cell.length_a   1.000
_cell.length_b   1.000
_cell.length_c   1.000
_cell.angle_alpha   90.00
_cell.angle_beta   90.00
_cell.angle_gamma   90.00
#
_symmetry.space_group_name_H-M   'P 1'
#
loop_
_entity.id
_entity.type
_entity.pdbx_description
1 polymer ?
#
loop_
_entity_poly.entity_id
_entity_poly.type
_entity_poly.pdbx_seq_one_letter_code
_entity_poly.pdbx_strand_id
1 'polypeptide(L)'
;MSRHGNKCILFFIPLICLDEDFSVADFVTAVKQVGYSVEREGENGFRAEKAAIEVFIEYNGGTVKACSESLDAVMEFKNRMLGYFASKCNPVPEIVLLLTDGEQLPTSPDALGKGLLQRLRGWALAVYLLITTLTPLFLMLLGIKSLFEVSLITTLVTFTMLLFAPLLSLRVRRLEIPKCCRRVTLLRVVVEEIREEDLLAIAVAKHILTKSADLSVDTAERVLHDVGVDFKRISLKELNLGSILSRLHKKYGFKVKLCITPSGSRNAYTLGFFPSFSKVYVTAGLLLDLNERELEAVLAHELAHLKHKDSLKLFTVASLEYIFRSYLLSVVQLPIGVLLAYLAFFTAVFLKLSQNAELSADVEAAHCTSAHDVISALVKLEYPELASSGKYRTLRIVPSRHPPAIYRITNLLKLRR
;
A
#
# COMPACT_ATOMS: atom_id res chain seq x y z
N MET A 1 -18.77 -29.02 15.06
CA MET A 1 -18.47 -30.38 14.53
C MET A 1 -17.74 -30.22 13.20
N SER A 2 -16.49 -30.66 13.10
CA SER A 2 -15.70 -30.56 11.86
C SER A 2 -16.13 -31.63 10.86
N ARG A 3 -16.99 -31.29 9.89
CA ARG A 3 -17.22 -32.14 8.72
C ARG A 3 -15.95 -32.13 7.86
N HIS A 4 -15.13 -33.16 8.01
CA HIS A 4 -13.98 -33.43 7.15
C HIS A 4 -14.49 -33.64 5.71
N GLY A 5 -14.32 -32.61 4.87
CA GLY A 5 -14.76 -32.61 3.47
C GLY A 5 -15.05 -31.21 2.92
N ASN A 6 -15.39 -30.24 3.77
CA ASN A 6 -15.76 -28.91 3.30
C ASN A 6 -14.55 -28.06 2.91
N LYS A 7 -14.62 -27.44 1.73
CA LYS A 7 -13.69 -26.42 1.27
C LYS A 7 -14.09 -25.10 1.91
N CYS A 8 -13.17 -24.48 2.64
CA CYS A 8 -13.42 -23.23 3.35
C CYS A 8 -12.58 -22.08 2.80
N ILE A 9 -13.17 -20.90 2.69
CA ILE A 9 -12.49 -19.66 2.35
C ILE A 9 -12.73 -18.65 3.48
N LEU A 10 -11.65 -18.06 3.95
CA LEU A 10 -11.68 -16.90 4.83
C LEU A 10 -11.58 -15.64 3.97
N PHE A 11 -12.51 -14.72 4.15
CA PHE A 11 -12.48 -13.40 3.51
C PHE A 11 -12.97 -12.33 4.48
N PHE A 12 -12.62 -11.08 4.22
CA PHE A 12 -12.88 -9.98 5.14
C PHE A 12 -13.76 -8.94 4.46
N ILE A 13 -14.70 -8.37 5.19
CA ILE A 13 -15.42 -7.18 4.74
C ILE A 13 -14.63 -5.97 5.26
N PRO A 14 -14.22 -5.02 4.39
CA PRO A 14 -13.50 -3.83 4.85
C PRO A 14 -14.31 -3.11 5.92
N LEU A 15 -13.69 -2.84 7.06
CA LEU A 15 -14.33 -2.10 8.17
C LEU A 15 -14.82 -0.72 7.72
N ILE A 16 -14.19 -0.12 6.71
CA ILE A 16 -14.64 1.16 6.13
C ILE A 16 -15.97 1.07 5.38
N CYS A 17 -16.39 -0.13 5.00
CA CYS A 17 -17.68 -0.39 4.35
C CYS A 17 -18.74 -0.90 5.35
N LEU A 18 -18.40 -0.94 6.64
CA LEU A 18 -19.28 -1.30 7.75
C LEU A 18 -19.51 -0.06 8.60
N ASP A 19 -20.74 0.15 9.05
CA ASP A 19 -21.05 1.19 10.03
C ASP A 19 -20.39 0.86 11.39
N GLU A 20 -20.12 1.86 12.22
CA GLU A 20 -19.44 1.64 13.53
C GLU A 20 -20.20 0.67 14.45
N ASP A 21 -21.53 0.60 14.30
CA ASP A 21 -22.43 -0.30 15.05
C ASP A 21 -22.85 -1.54 14.26
N PHE A 22 -22.12 -1.89 13.18
CA PHE A 22 -22.52 -3.00 12.32
C PHE A 22 -22.59 -4.33 13.07
N SER A 23 -23.81 -4.81 13.25
CA SER A 23 -24.12 -5.96 14.08
C SER A 23 -24.17 -7.26 13.27
N VAL A 24 -24.21 -8.39 13.97
CA VAL A 24 -24.48 -9.70 13.37
C VAL A 24 -25.83 -9.72 12.63
N ALA A 25 -26.82 -8.94 13.09
CA ALA A 25 -28.12 -8.85 12.42
C ALA A 25 -28.02 -8.12 11.06
N ASP A 26 -27.18 -7.09 10.97
CA ASP A 26 -26.92 -6.36 9.73
C ASP A 26 -26.17 -7.25 8.73
N PHE A 27 -25.24 -8.07 9.22
CA PHE A 27 -24.59 -9.10 8.40
C PHE A 27 -25.60 -10.10 7.82
N VAL A 28 -26.51 -10.65 8.64
CA VAL A 28 -27.55 -11.58 8.18
C VAL A 28 -28.46 -10.91 7.15
N THR A 29 -28.79 -9.63 7.35
CA THR A 29 -29.59 -8.85 6.40
C THR A 29 -28.85 -8.69 5.06
N ALA A 30 -27.55 -8.41 5.09
CA ALA A 30 -26.71 -8.37 3.89
C ALA A 30 -26.70 -9.70 3.14
N VAL A 31 -26.57 -10.83 3.85
CA VAL A 31 -26.61 -12.18 3.26
C VAL A 31 -27.96 -12.44 2.55
N LYS A 32 -29.08 -12.00 3.15
CA LYS A 32 -30.40 -12.07 2.51
C LYS A 32 -30.48 -11.22 1.25
N GLN A 33 -29.92 -10.01 1.27
CA GLN A 33 -29.93 -9.09 0.12
C GLN A 33 -29.09 -9.58 -1.06
N VAL A 34 -28.06 -10.42 -0.84
CA VAL A 34 -27.34 -11.10 -1.93
C VAL A 34 -28.04 -12.37 -2.44
N GLY A 35 -29.22 -12.68 -1.89
CA GLY A 35 -30.15 -13.69 -2.38
C GLY A 35 -29.98 -15.08 -1.75
N TYR A 36 -29.47 -15.17 -0.53
CA TYR A 36 -29.40 -16.41 0.25
C TYR A 36 -30.46 -16.40 1.37
N SER A 37 -31.13 -17.52 1.63
CA SER A 37 -31.84 -17.72 2.89
C SER A 37 -30.82 -17.99 4.00
N VAL A 38 -31.11 -17.59 5.23
CA VAL A 38 -30.18 -17.74 6.36
C VAL A 38 -30.90 -18.38 7.54
N GLU A 39 -30.33 -19.48 8.03
CA GLU A 39 -30.70 -20.14 9.27
C GLU A 39 -29.55 -20.03 10.28
N ARG A 40 -29.87 -19.81 11.55
CA ARG A 40 -28.85 -19.61 12.59
C ARG A 40 -28.42 -20.95 13.17
N GLU A 41 -27.13 -21.26 13.12
CA GLU A 41 -26.50 -22.43 13.73
C GLU A 41 -25.48 -21.96 14.79
N GLY A 42 -25.97 -21.53 15.95
CA GLY A 42 -25.14 -21.08 17.09
C GLY A 42 -25.03 -19.55 17.25
N GLU A 43 -24.14 -19.09 18.15
CA GLU A 43 -24.01 -17.65 18.44
C GLU A 43 -23.50 -16.85 17.23
N ASN A 44 -22.49 -17.36 16.50
CA ASN A 44 -21.82 -16.70 15.37
C ASN A 44 -21.84 -17.50 14.06
N GLY A 45 -22.53 -18.65 14.03
CA GLY A 45 -22.62 -19.56 12.89
C GLY A 45 -23.97 -19.45 12.17
N PHE A 46 -23.92 -19.46 10.83
CA PHE A 46 -25.08 -19.33 9.96
C PHE A 46 -25.01 -20.34 8.83
N ARG A 47 -26.15 -20.93 8.48
CA ARG A 47 -26.32 -21.74 7.29
C ARG A 47 -27.02 -20.88 6.23
N ALA A 48 -26.35 -20.66 5.10
CA ALA A 48 -26.88 -19.89 3.99
C ALA A 48 -27.19 -20.79 2.80
N GLU A 49 -28.41 -20.69 2.26
CA GLU A 49 -28.86 -21.54 1.16
C GLU A 49 -29.37 -20.72 -0.03
N LYS A 50 -29.03 -21.15 -1.25
CA LYS A 50 -29.50 -20.54 -2.49
C LYS A 50 -29.49 -21.55 -3.63
N ALA A 51 -30.65 -21.87 -4.21
CA ALA A 51 -30.76 -22.71 -5.40
C ALA A 51 -29.92 -24.00 -5.33
N ALA A 52 -30.05 -24.75 -4.23
CA ALA A 52 -29.29 -25.97 -3.90
C ALA A 52 -27.79 -25.78 -3.58
N ILE A 53 -27.32 -24.54 -3.44
CA ILE A 53 -26.01 -24.21 -2.90
C ILE A 53 -26.13 -23.96 -1.39
N GLU A 54 -25.43 -24.78 -0.61
CA GLU A 54 -25.36 -24.66 0.85
C GLU A 54 -23.98 -24.16 1.29
N VAL A 55 -23.94 -23.08 2.07
CA VAL A 55 -22.72 -22.49 2.60
C VAL A 55 -22.85 -22.24 4.09
N PHE A 56 -21.97 -22.83 4.88
CA PHE A 56 -21.82 -22.53 6.30
C PHE A 56 -20.94 -21.30 6.48
N ILE A 57 -21.40 -20.34 7.26
CA ILE A 57 -20.77 -19.04 7.45
C ILE A 57 -20.51 -18.83 8.94
N GLU A 58 -19.29 -18.50 9.31
CA GLU A 58 -18.98 -17.91 10.61
C GLU A 58 -18.62 -16.44 10.41
N TYR A 59 -19.33 -15.53 11.07
CA TYR A 59 -19.04 -14.10 11.04
C TYR A 59 -18.48 -13.63 12.38
N ASN A 60 -17.35 -12.92 12.34
CA ASN A 60 -16.71 -12.36 13.52
C ASN A 60 -16.16 -10.97 13.21
N GLY A 61 -16.96 -9.93 13.45
CA GLY A 61 -16.53 -8.53 13.46
C GLY A 61 -15.79 -8.07 12.21
N GLY A 62 -16.28 -8.45 11.01
CA GLY A 62 -15.65 -8.14 9.72
C GLY A 62 -14.92 -9.32 9.07
N THR A 63 -14.68 -10.40 9.80
CA THR A 63 -14.15 -11.65 9.25
C THR A 63 -15.28 -12.60 8.89
N VAL A 64 -15.27 -13.14 7.66
CA VAL A 64 -16.24 -14.13 7.19
C VAL A 64 -15.50 -15.40 6.80
N LYS A 65 -15.81 -16.50 7.46
CA LYS A 65 -15.36 -17.84 7.06
C LYS A 65 -16.53 -18.57 6.43
N ALA A 66 -16.43 -18.87 5.15
CA ALA A 66 -17.46 -19.56 4.39
C ALA A 66 -16.97 -20.96 4.00
N CYS A 67 -17.78 -22.00 4.23
CA CYS A 67 -17.44 -23.39 4.00
C CYS A 67 -18.58 -24.09 3.24
N SER A 68 -18.25 -24.82 2.18
CA SER A 68 -19.20 -25.66 1.43
C SER A 68 -18.49 -26.91 0.90
N GLU A 69 -19.23 -27.89 0.41
CA GLU A 69 -18.67 -29.05 -0.28
C GLU A 69 -18.06 -28.66 -1.65
N SER A 70 -18.63 -27.63 -2.29
CA SER A 70 -18.14 -27.09 -3.57
C SER A 70 -17.33 -25.80 -3.39
N LEU A 71 -16.17 -25.70 -4.06
CA LEU A 71 -15.36 -24.48 -4.04
C LEU A 71 -16.07 -23.32 -4.78
N ASP A 72 -16.79 -23.66 -5.84
CA ASP A 72 -17.50 -22.68 -6.68
C ASP A 72 -18.64 -22.03 -5.91
N ALA A 73 -19.34 -22.81 -5.08
CA ALA A 73 -20.34 -22.31 -4.14
C ALA A 73 -19.78 -21.26 -3.18
N VAL A 74 -18.62 -21.55 -2.56
CA VAL A 74 -17.96 -20.61 -1.64
C VAL A 74 -17.48 -19.36 -2.37
N MET A 75 -16.95 -19.51 -3.59
CA MET A 75 -16.47 -18.38 -4.40
C MET A 75 -17.61 -17.49 -4.89
N GLU A 76 -18.75 -18.06 -5.29
CA GLU A 76 -19.94 -17.29 -5.64
C GLU A 76 -20.45 -16.49 -4.44
N PHE A 77 -20.60 -17.13 -3.28
CA PHE A 77 -21.01 -16.48 -2.04
C PHE A 77 -20.09 -15.31 -1.70
N LYS A 78 -18.77 -15.54 -1.71
CA LYS A 78 -17.74 -14.51 -1.48
C LYS A 78 -17.91 -13.33 -2.43
N ASN A 79 -17.99 -13.58 -3.73
CA ASN A 79 -18.03 -12.51 -4.74
C ASN A 79 -19.28 -11.64 -4.62
N ARG A 80 -20.44 -12.25 -4.33
CA ARG A 80 -21.69 -11.50 -4.12
C ARG A 80 -21.64 -10.62 -2.87
N MET A 81 -21.16 -11.18 -1.76
CA MET A 81 -21.00 -10.43 -0.50
C MET A 81 -20.06 -9.24 -0.69
N LEU A 82 -18.91 -9.44 -1.33
CA LEU A 82 -17.97 -8.36 -1.59
C LEU A 82 -18.53 -7.32 -2.56
N GLY A 83 -19.27 -7.74 -3.60
CA GLY A 83 -19.94 -6.82 -4.52
C GLY A 83 -20.98 -5.94 -3.81
N TYR A 84 -21.74 -6.52 -2.88
CA TYR A 84 -22.72 -5.80 -2.07
C TYR A 84 -22.07 -4.74 -1.18
N PHE A 85 -21.09 -5.10 -0.36
CA PHE A 85 -20.42 -4.13 0.51
C PHE A 85 -19.63 -3.09 -0.27
N ALA A 86 -18.97 -3.46 -1.37
CA ALA A 86 -18.31 -2.51 -2.25
C ALA A 86 -19.28 -1.49 -2.87
N SER A 87 -20.54 -1.86 -3.12
CA SER A 87 -21.56 -0.93 -3.64
C SER A 87 -22.08 0.06 -2.60
N LYS A 88 -22.02 -0.29 -1.31
CA LYS A 88 -22.37 0.59 -0.18
C LYS A 88 -21.22 1.45 0.33
N CYS A 89 -20.01 1.12 -0.10
CA CYS A 89 -18.79 1.82 0.28
C CYS A 89 -18.66 3.13 -0.52
N ASN A 90 -19.42 4.15 -0.13
CA ASN A 90 -19.17 5.50 -0.61
C ASN A 90 -18.07 6.12 0.27
N PRO A 91 -16.90 6.51 -0.27
CA PRO A 91 -15.88 7.16 0.55
C PRO A 91 -16.44 8.49 1.03
N VAL A 92 -16.81 8.56 2.32
CA VAL A 92 -17.19 9.83 2.95
C VAL A 92 -15.96 10.74 2.90
N PRO A 93 -16.09 12.01 2.51
CA PRO A 93 -14.94 12.91 2.47
C PRO A 93 -14.39 13.12 3.89
N GLU A 94 -13.07 13.00 4.02
CA GLU A 94 -12.36 13.08 5.29
C GLU A 94 -11.19 14.05 5.20
N ILE A 95 -11.07 14.90 6.21
CA ILE A 95 -9.95 15.82 6.38
C ILE A 95 -9.04 15.26 7.47
N VAL A 96 -7.75 15.22 7.18
CA VAL A 96 -6.73 14.68 8.08
C VAL A 96 -5.75 15.78 8.43
N LEU A 97 -5.72 16.17 9.71
CA LEU A 97 -4.75 17.11 10.23
C LEU A 97 -3.63 16.36 10.95
N LEU A 98 -2.41 16.50 10.41
CA LEU A 98 -1.18 16.06 11.07
C LEU A 98 -0.73 17.15 12.03
N LEU A 99 -0.72 16.82 13.31
CA LEU A 99 -0.28 17.67 14.40
C LEU A 99 1.01 17.07 14.98
N THR A 100 2.10 17.84 14.91
CA THR A 100 3.43 17.42 15.36
C THR A 100 4.00 18.48 16.29
N ASP A 101 4.66 18.04 17.37
CA ASP A 101 5.36 18.94 18.30
C ASP A 101 6.39 19.80 17.55
N GLY A 102 6.19 21.12 17.56
CA GLY A 102 7.18 22.10 17.10
C GLY A 102 7.54 22.04 15.61
N GLU A 103 6.69 22.65 14.77
CA GLU A 103 7.00 23.40 13.54
C GLU A 103 5.87 23.24 12.51
N GLN A 104 5.63 24.32 11.75
CA GLN A 104 4.58 24.40 10.73
C GLN A 104 4.76 23.34 9.63
N LEU A 105 3.68 22.63 9.29
CA LEU A 105 3.59 21.93 8.00
C LEU A 105 3.29 22.99 6.93
N PRO A 106 3.84 22.88 5.70
CA PRO A 106 3.33 23.68 4.60
C PRO A 106 1.87 23.32 4.38
N THR A 107 1.04 24.36 4.39
CA THR A 107 -0.34 24.37 3.91
C THR A 107 -0.29 24.51 2.40
N SER A 108 -0.59 23.46 1.64
CA SER A 108 -1.30 23.69 0.38
C SER A 108 -2.23 22.52 0.04
N PRO A 109 -3.43 22.84 -0.46
CA PRO A 109 -4.27 21.91 -1.19
C PRO A 109 -3.86 21.95 -2.67
N ASP A 110 -2.96 21.07 -3.11
CA ASP A 110 -2.66 20.97 -4.54
C ASP A 110 -3.28 19.72 -5.15
N ALA A 111 -4.54 19.93 -5.55
CA ALA A 111 -5.28 19.21 -6.56
C ALA A 111 -4.99 19.82 -7.94
N LEU A 112 -3.78 19.70 -8.48
CA LEU A 112 -3.57 19.81 -9.94
C LEU A 112 -2.21 19.22 -10.31
N GLY A 113 -2.20 18.08 -11.01
CA GLY A 113 -0.99 17.42 -11.52
C GLY A 113 -0.64 16.06 -10.90
N LYS A 114 -1.36 15.62 -9.86
CA LYS A 114 -1.08 14.34 -9.17
C LYS A 114 -1.45 13.10 -9.99
N GLY A 115 -2.41 13.21 -10.92
CA GLY A 115 -2.89 12.09 -11.72
C GLY A 115 -1.81 11.46 -12.61
N LEU A 116 -1.04 12.26 -13.34
CA LEU A 116 -0.03 11.74 -14.26
C LEU A 116 1.18 11.19 -13.50
N LEU A 117 1.70 11.89 -12.50
CA LEU A 117 2.88 11.47 -11.74
C LEU A 117 2.63 10.28 -10.80
N GLN A 118 1.45 10.17 -10.18
CA GLN A 118 1.08 8.95 -9.44
C GLN A 118 0.82 7.78 -10.37
N ARG A 119 0.19 8.00 -11.54
CA ARG A 119 0.09 6.97 -12.58
C ARG A 119 1.49 6.52 -12.97
N LEU A 120 2.39 7.44 -13.31
CA LEU A 120 3.78 7.16 -13.70
C LEU A 120 4.56 6.35 -12.65
N ARG A 121 4.18 6.40 -11.36
CA ARG A 121 4.74 5.55 -10.29
C ARG A 121 4.48 4.05 -10.52
N GLY A 122 3.29 3.72 -11.04
CA GLY A 122 2.95 2.36 -11.50
C GLY A 122 3.62 2.00 -12.84
N TRP A 123 3.92 3.02 -13.66
CA TRP A 123 4.65 2.88 -14.91
C TRP A 123 6.17 2.98 -14.74
N ALA A 124 6.75 3.00 -13.53
CA ALA A 124 8.20 3.20 -13.39
C ALA A 124 9.02 2.18 -14.21
N LEU A 125 8.56 0.92 -14.27
CA LEU A 125 9.12 -0.11 -15.14
C LEU A 125 8.90 0.22 -16.62
N ALA A 126 7.72 0.71 -17.00
CA ALA A 126 7.41 1.07 -18.38
C ALA A 126 8.10 2.37 -18.84
N VAL A 127 8.33 3.34 -17.95
CA VAL A 127 9.13 4.55 -18.17
C VAL A 127 10.59 4.16 -18.32
N TYR A 128 11.09 3.26 -17.47
CA TYR A 128 12.42 2.66 -17.63
C TYR A 128 12.54 1.98 -19.00
N LEU A 129 11.59 1.09 -19.36
CA LEU A 129 11.57 0.41 -20.66
C LEU A 129 11.49 1.41 -21.82
N LEU A 130 10.66 2.45 -21.72
CA LEU A 130 10.50 3.51 -22.71
C LEU A 130 11.81 4.30 -22.88
N ILE A 131 12.46 4.70 -21.80
CA ILE A 131 13.74 5.41 -21.84
C ILE A 131 14.82 4.51 -22.41
N THR A 132 14.90 3.24 -22.02
CA THR A 132 15.89 2.30 -22.56
C THR A 132 15.69 1.99 -24.04
N THR A 133 14.46 2.13 -24.57
CA THR A 133 14.15 1.88 -25.99
C THR A 133 14.22 3.14 -26.85
N LEU A 134 13.77 4.29 -26.35
CA LEU A 134 13.78 5.56 -27.10
C LEU A 134 15.13 6.27 -27.07
N THR A 135 15.92 6.14 -26.01
CA THR A 135 17.23 6.81 -25.90
C THR A 135 18.20 6.37 -27.02
N PRO A 136 18.34 5.07 -27.33
CA PRO A 136 19.15 4.65 -28.47
C PRO A 136 18.70 5.25 -29.81
N LEU A 137 17.39 5.25 -30.06
CA LEU A 137 16.80 5.81 -31.28
C LEU A 137 17.08 7.31 -31.40
N PHE A 138 16.92 8.05 -30.30
CA PHE A 138 17.19 9.48 -30.24
C PHE A 138 18.67 9.80 -30.49
N LEU A 139 19.60 9.03 -29.91
CA LEU A 139 21.04 9.22 -30.14
C LEU A 139 21.45 8.92 -31.58
N MET A 140 20.84 7.92 -32.22
CA MET A 140 21.04 7.65 -33.65
C MET A 140 20.52 8.80 -34.53
N LEU A 141 19.37 9.41 -34.18
CA LEU A 141 18.84 10.60 -34.88
C LEU A 141 19.76 11.83 -34.75
N LEU A 142 20.49 11.96 -33.64
CA LEU A 142 21.50 13.00 -33.45
C LEU A 142 22.82 12.74 -34.21
N GLY A 143 22.89 11.67 -35.01
CA GLY A 143 24.03 11.37 -35.86
C GLY A 143 25.11 10.50 -35.22
N ILE A 144 24.89 9.96 -34.01
CA ILE A 144 25.78 8.99 -33.38
C ILE A 144 25.59 7.64 -34.06
N LYS A 145 26.48 7.30 -35.00
CA LYS A 145 26.39 6.07 -35.81
C LYS A 145 27.03 4.86 -35.14
N SER A 146 27.91 5.07 -34.16
CA SER A 146 28.56 3.98 -33.44
C SER A 146 27.58 3.33 -32.46
N LEU A 147 27.21 2.07 -32.74
CA LEU A 147 26.38 1.26 -31.84
C LEU A 147 26.97 1.18 -30.43
N PHE A 148 28.30 1.18 -30.32
CA PHE A 148 29.01 1.19 -29.04
C PHE A 148 28.77 2.51 -28.27
N GLU A 149 28.89 3.66 -28.93
CA GLU A 149 28.68 4.97 -28.29
C GLU A 149 27.22 5.17 -27.87
N VAL A 150 26.27 4.79 -28.74
CA VAL A 150 24.84 4.83 -28.42
C VAL A 150 24.52 3.96 -27.20
N SER A 151 25.09 2.75 -27.16
CA SER A 151 24.94 1.83 -26.04
C SER A 151 25.53 2.41 -24.75
N LEU A 152 26.75 2.94 -24.79
CA LEU A 152 27.45 3.54 -23.65
C LEU A 152 26.73 4.77 -23.10
N ILE A 153 26.25 5.68 -23.95
CA ILE A 153 25.54 6.88 -23.51
C ILE A 153 24.18 6.51 -22.91
N THR A 154 23.44 5.60 -23.55
CA THR A 154 22.19 5.06 -22.99
C THR A 154 22.45 4.41 -21.62
N THR A 155 23.62 3.78 -21.44
CA THR A 155 24.05 3.19 -20.16
C THR A 155 24.15 4.23 -19.08
N LEU A 156 24.93 5.26 -19.37
CA LEU A 156 25.22 6.29 -18.42
C LEU A 156 23.94 7.03 -18.04
N VAL A 157 23.09 7.35 -19.00
CA VAL A 157 21.79 8.01 -18.76
C VAL A 157 20.86 7.14 -17.92
N THR A 158 20.69 5.87 -18.29
CA THR A 158 19.76 4.97 -17.58
C THR A 158 20.27 4.64 -16.17
N PHE A 159 21.57 4.38 -16.01
CA PHE A 159 22.20 4.14 -14.72
C PHE A 159 22.12 5.36 -13.81
N THR A 160 22.39 6.55 -14.35
CA THR A 160 22.23 7.83 -13.64
C THR A 160 20.77 8.01 -13.23
N MET A 161 19.82 7.79 -14.13
CA MET A 161 18.40 7.86 -13.78
C MET A 161 18.03 6.87 -12.68
N LEU A 162 18.52 5.63 -12.69
CA LEU A 162 18.19 4.63 -11.68
C LEU A 162 18.81 4.99 -10.30
N LEU A 163 20.03 5.54 -10.30
CA LEU A 163 20.74 5.98 -9.10
C LEU A 163 20.12 7.25 -8.50
N PHE A 164 19.68 8.18 -9.34
CA PHE A 164 19.09 9.46 -8.92
C PHE A 164 17.55 9.45 -8.88
N ALA A 165 16.85 8.45 -9.41
CA ALA A 165 15.39 8.33 -9.34
C ALA A 165 14.83 8.51 -7.91
N PRO A 166 15.44 7.93 -6.86
CA PRO A 166 14.96 8.14 -5.50
C PRO A 166 15.14 9.61 -5.06
N LEU A 167 16.25 10.27 -5.43
CA LEU A 167 16.51 11.69 -5.15
C LEU A 167 15.59 12.62 -5.94
N LEU A 168 15.32 12.30 -7.21
CA LEU A 168 14.41 13.04 -8.08
C LEU A 168 12.98 12.95 -7.54
N SER A 169 12.57 11.76 -7.08
CA SER A 169 11.26 11.55 -6.44
C SER A 169 11.09 12.40 -5.18
N LEU A 170 12.16 12.61 -4.40
CA LEU A 170 12.15 13.51 -3.25
C LEU A 170 12.14 14.99 -3.67
N ARG A 171 12.83 15.35 -4.76
CA ARG A 171 12.88 16.74 -5.23
C ARG A 171 11.56 17.22 -5.84
N VAL A 172 10.85 16.35 -6.55
CA VAL A 172 9.47 16.60 -6.99
C VAL A 172 8.52 16.72 -5.79
N ARG A 173 8.79 15.97 -4.71
CA ARG A 173 8.07 16.08 -3.43
C ARG A 173 8.52 17.24 -2.54
N ARG A 174 9.35 18.18 -3.01
CA ARG A 174 9.76 19.36 -2.22
C ARG A 174 8.59 20.21 -1.72
N LEU A 175 7.41 20.07 -2.30
CA LEU A 175 6.18 20.71 -1.82
C LEU A 175 5.59 20.04 -0.56
N GLU A 176 5.95 18.79 -0.26
CA GLU A 176 5.47 18.00 0.88
C GLU A 176 6.68 17.50 1.72
N ILE A 177 7.37 18.40 2.42
CA ILE A 177 8.61 18.10 3.16
C ILE A 177 8.36 17.02 4.24
N PRO A 178 9.03 15.85 4.18
CA PRO A 178 8.85 14.80 5.17
C PRO A 178 9.48 15.16 6.51
N LYS A 179 8.72 15.11 7.61
CA LYS A 179 9.20 15.43 8.96
C LYS A 179 9.56 14.19 9.73
N CYS A 180 10.72 14.18 10.36
CA CYS A 180 11.15 13.05 11.17
C CYS A 180 10.81 13.31 12.65
N CYS A 181 9.63 12.85 13.07
CA CYS A 181 9.05 13.12 14.39
C CYS A 181 8.96 11.82 15.22
N ARG A 182 9.03 11.96 16.55
CA ARG A 182 8.89 10.83 17.48
C ARG A 182 7.45 10.59 17.93
N ARG A 183 6.64 11.64 18.00
CA ARG A 183 5.22 11.60 18.31
C ARG A 183 4.46 12.31 17.20
N VAL A 184 3.28 11.80 16.89
CA VAL A 184 2.36 12.43 15.95
C VAL A 184 0.95 12.25 16.48
N THR A 185 0.17 13.31 16.39
CA THR A 185 -1.26 13.28 16.65
C THR A 185 -1.98 13.53 15.34
N LEU A 186 -2.90 12.63 15.03
CA LEU A 186 -3.73 12.67 13.83
C LEU A 186 -5.13 13.05 14.25
N LEU A 187 -5.63 14.18 13.75
CA LEU A 187 -7.03 14.54 13.86
C LEU A 187 -7.73 14.15 12.55
N ARG A 188 -8.69 13.24 12.64
CA ARG A 188 -9.54 12.83 11.52
C ARG A 188 -10.89 13.51 11.69
N VAL A 189 -11.29 14.27 10.68
CA VAL A 189 -12.55 15.02 10.64
C VAL A 189 -13.34 14.49 9.45
N VAL A 190 -14.48 13.87 9.72
CA VAL A 190 -15.41 13.37 8.71
C VAL A 190 -16.35 14.51 8.36
N VAL A 191 -16.44 14.87 7.07
CA VAL A 191 -17.29 15.96 6.57
C VAL A 191 -18.30 15.42 5.56
N GLU A 192 -19.35 16.19 5.30
CA GLU A 192 -20.36 15.84 4.30
C GLU A 192 -19.83 16.06 2.87
N GLU A 193 -19.20 17.20 2.66
CA GLU A 193 -18.58 17.62 1.42
C GLU A 193 -17.37 18.51 1.75
N ILE A 194 -16.33 18.51 0.90
CA ILE A 194 -15.19 19.44 1.05
C ILE A 194 -15.42 20.58 0.07
N ARG A 195 -15.78 21.77 0.58
CA ARG A 195 -15.89 22.98 -0.25
C ARG A 195 -14.55 23.70 -0.27
N GLU A 196 -14.26 24.43 -1.34
CA GLU A 196 -13.01 25.21 -1.44
C GLU A 196 -12.89 26.28 -0.35
N GLU A 197 -14.02 26.84 0.11
CA GLU A 197 -14.08 27.78 1.23
C GLU A 197 -13.62 27.17 2.56
N ASP A 198 -13.84 25.87 2.77
CA ASP A 198 -13.44 25.17 3.98
C ASP A 198 -11.91 24.99 4.03
N LEU A 199 -11.19 25.01 2.90
CA LEU A 199 -9.73 24.74 2.86
C LEU A 199 -8.91 25.78 3.64
N LEU A 200 -9.30 27.06 3.55
CA LEU A 200 -8.66 28.13 4.30
C LEU A 200 -8.99 28.00 5.80
N ALA A 201 -10.25 27.71 6.12
CA ALA A 201 -10.72 27.48 7.48
C ALA A 201 -9.97 26.31 8.16
N ILE A 202 -9.83 25.20 7.44
CA ILE A 202 -9.08 24.01 7.86
C ILE A 202 -7.60 24.34 8.10
N ALA A 203 -6.99 25.15 7.24
CA ALA A 203 -5.59 25.58 7.41
C ALA A 203 -5.39 26.43 8.68
N VAL A 204 -6.34 27.33 8.97
CA VAL A 204 -6.36 28.15 10.19
C VAL A 204 -6.58 27.28 11.43
N ALA A 205 -7.58 26.38 11.40
CA ALA A 205 -7.85 25.45 12.48
C ALA A 205 -6.63 24.59 12.81
N LYS A 206 -5.97 24.03 11.79
CA LYS A 206 -4.69 23.30 11.95
C LYS A 206 -3.63 24.14 12.66
N HIS A 207 -3.50 25.42 12.30
CA HIS A 207 -2.52 26.32 12.91
C HIS A 207 -2.80 26.55 14.40
N ILE A 208 -4.06 26.78 14.75
CA ILE A 208 -4.50 26.97 16.14
C ILE A 208 -4.27 25.69 16.96
N LEU A 209 -4.69 24.54 16.43
CA LEU A 209 -4.56 23.25 17.11
C LEU A 209 -3.11 22.84 17.31
N THR A 210 -2.21 23.14 16.37
CA THR A 210 -0.78 22.83 16.51
C THR A 210 -0.12 23.64 17.64
N LYS A 211 -0.67 24.81 17.99
CA LYS A 211 -0.17 25.67 19.08
C LYS A 211 -0.88 25.44 20.42
N SER A 212 -1.94 24.64 20.43
CA SER A 212 -2.73 24.40 21.62
C SER A 212 -1.96 23.52 22.59
N ALA A 213 -1.92 23.92 23.87
CA ALA A 213 -1.20 23.18 24.91
C ALA A 213 -1.91 21.87 25.31
N ASP A 214 -3.23 21.82 25.15
CA ASP A 214 -4.07 20.67 25.43
C ASP A 214 -4.90 20.32 24.18
N LEU A 215 -4.54 19.22 23.52
CA LEU A 215 -5.16 18.77 22.29
C LEU A 215 -6.16 17.65 22.60
N SER A 216 -7.40 18.04 22.88
CA SER A 216 -8.53 17.13 23.10
C SER A 216 -9.52 17.19 21.94
N VAL A 217 -10.43 16.21 21.88
CA VAL A 217 -11.54 16.21 20.90
C VAL A 217 -12.41 17.46 21.08
N ASP A 218 -12.74 17.83 22.32
CA ASP A 218 -13.53 19.03 22.63
C ASP A 218 -12.84 20.34 22.17
N THR A 219 -11.52 20.41 22.28
CA THR A 219 -10.75 21.56 21.79
C THR A 219 -10.74 21.59 20.26
N ALA A 220 -10.61 20.43 19.61
CA ALA A 220 -10.70 20.33 18.15
C ALA A 220 -12.09 20.72 17.62
N GLU A 221 -13.16 20.27 18.28
CA GLU A 221 -14.55 20.62 17.96
C GLU A 221 -14.79 22.13 18.05
N ARG A 222 -14.39 22.75 19.16
CA ARG A 222 -14.51 24.20 19.35
C ARG A 222 -13.78 24.98 18.26
N VAL A 223 -12.52 24.64 17.99
CA VAL A 223 -11.73 25.35 16.98
C VAL A 223 -12.33 25.17 15.58
N LEU A 224 -12.82 23.98 15.23
CA LEU A 224 -13.42 23.76 13.91
C LEU A 224 -14.75 24.52 13.76
N HIS A 225 -15.57 24.54 14.81
CA HIS A 225 -16.81 25.31 14.84
C HIS A 225 -16.54 26.83 14.76
N ASP A 226 -15.54 27.34 15.49
CA ASP A 226 -15.18 28.76 15.48
C ASP A 226 -14.70 29.26 14.11
N VAL A 227 -14.06 28.38 13.32
CA VAL A 227 -13.61 28.69 11.96
C VAL A 227 -14.66 28.32 10.90
N GLY A 228 -15.84 27.84 11.32
CA GLY A 228 -17.00 27.61 10.45
C GLY A 228 -16.93 26.33 9.62
N VAL A 229 -16.21 25.30 10.09
CA VAL A 229 -16.14 23.99 9.41
C VAL A 229 -17.22 23.07 9.95
N ASP A 230 -18.15 22.66 9.10
CA ASP A 230 -19.16 21.66 9.44
C ASP A 230 -18.57 20.24 9.41
N PHE A 231 -18.75 19.47 10.49
CA PHE A 231 -18.23 18.11 10.61
C PHE A 231 -19.29 17.15 11.16
N LYS A 232 -19.24 15.90 10.70
CA LYS A 232 -20.11 14.80 11.18
C LYS A 232 -19.49 14.06 12.36
N ARG A 233 -18.18 13.80 12.30
CA ARG A 233 -17.47 13.05 13.33
C ARG A 233 -16.01 13.48 13.40
N ILE A 234 -15.49 13.57 14.62
CA ILE A 234 -14.08 13.84 14.86
C ILE A 234 -13.47 12.68 15.66
N SER A 235 -12.25 12.30 15.31
CA SER A 235 -11.48 11.33 16.09
C SER A 235 -10.02 11.76 16.16
N LEU A 236 -9.43 11.58 17.34
CA LEU A 236 -8.04 11.90 17.60
C LEU A 236 -7.27 10.61 17.83
N LYS A 237 -6.14 10.48 17.15
CA LYS A 237 -5.27 9.31 17.26
C LYS A 237 -3.84 9.75 17.53
N GLU A 238 -3.34 9.41 18.71
CA GLU A 238 -1.96 9.63 19.08
C GLU A 238 -1.12 8.40 18.78
N LEU A 239 0.07 8.60 18.21
CA LEU A 239 1.01 7.54 17.91
C LEU A 239 2.41 7.90 18.39
N ASN A 240 2.96 7.04 19.25
CA ASN A 240 4.34 7.15 19.71
C ASN A 240 5.29 6.36 18.79
N LEU A 241 5.55 6.92 17.62
CA LEU A 241 6.44 6.36 16.60
C LEU A 241 7.86 6.10 17.13
N GLY A 242 8.33 6.94 18.05
CA GLY A 242 9.65 6.80 18.68
C GLY A 242 9.78 5.51 19.47
N SER A 243 8.72 5.10 20.17
CA SER A 243 8.69 3.84 20.94
C SER A 243 8.72 2.61 20.02
N ILE A 244 7.90 2.62 18.96
CA ILE A 244 7.83 1.57 17.95
C ILE A 244 9.20 1.39 17.29
N LEU A 245 9.76 2.51 16.81
CA LEU A 245 11.05 2.51 16.15
C LEU A 245 12.19 2.06 17.06
N SER A 246 12.15 2.42 18.36
CA SER A 246 13.16 1.99 19.33
C SER A 246 13.13 0.48 19.57
N ARG A 247 11.94 -0.14 19.64
CA ARG A 247 11.79 -1.60 19.72
C ARG A 247 12.38 -2.27 18.47
N LEU A 248 12.07 -1.76 17.29
CA LEU A 248 12.58 -2.28 16.03
C LEU A 248 14.10 -2.13 15.91
N HIS A 249 14.68 -0.98 16.27
CA HIS A 249 16.13 -0.80 16.29
C HIS A 249 16.83 -1.84 17.17
N LYS A 250 16.25 -2.19 18.32
CA LYS A 250 16.78 -3.24 19.19
C LYS A 250 16.74 -4.62 18.55
N LYS A 251 15.66 -4.95 17.82
CA LYS A 251 15.50 -6.24 17.12
C LYS A 251 16.42 -6.35 15.89
N TYR A 252 16.57 -5.29 15.12
CA TYR A 252 17.37 -5.28 13.87
C TYR A 252 18.85 -4.98 14.06
N GLY A 253 19.26 -4.38 15.18
CA GLY A 253 20.66 -4.08 15.48
C GLY A 253 21.22 -2.86 14.74
N PHE A 254 20.38 -2.05 14.09
CA PHE A 254 20.77 -0.80 13.43
C PHE A 254 19.73 0.30 13.63
N LYS A 255 20.15 1.55 13.43
CA LYS A 255 19.30 2.74 13.58
C LYS A 255 18.98 3.35 12.22
N VAL A 256 17.74 3.78 12.05
CA VAL A 256 17.27 4.57 10.92
C VAL A 256 16.45 5.77 11.40
N LYS A 257 16.22 6.73 10.51
CA LYS A 257 15.27 7.83 10.77
C LYS A 257 13.92 7.50 10.14
N LEU A 258 12.86 7.67 10.91
CA LEU A 258 11.47 7.56 10.44
C LEU A 258 10.94 8.97 10.15
N CYS A 259 10.36 9.17 8.98
CA CYS A 259 9.83 10.46 8.55
C CYS A 259 8.41 10.31 7.98
N ILE A 260 7.56 11.31 8.22
CA ILE A 260 6.15 11.30 7.86
C ILE A 260 5.95 12.15 6.61
N THR A 261 5.22 11.64 5.63
CA THR A 261 4.80 12.35 4.42
C THR A 261 3.31 12.73 4.54
N PRO A 262 2.92 14.00 4.31
CA PRO A 262 1.54 14.46 4.41
C PRO A 262 0.72 14.06 3.17
N SER A 263 0.56 12.74 2.97
CA SER A 263 -0.18 12.16 1.86
C SER A 263 -1.29 11.24 2.39
N GLY A 264 -2.48 11.34 1.80
CA GLY A 264 -3.60 10.41 2.05
C GLY A 264 -3.39 9.03 1.45
N SER A 265 -2.33 8.81 0.66
CA SER A 265 -1.98 7.46 0.20
C SER A 265 -1.62 6.54 1.37
N ARG A 266 -1.88 5.24 1.24
CA ARG A 266 -1.57 4.22 2.26
C ARG A 266 -0.26 3.53 1.90
N ASN A 267 0.87 4.08 2.33
CA ASN A 267 2.16 3.56 1.90
C ASN A 267 3.27 3.78 2.94
N ALA A 268 4.12 2.79 3.09
CA ALA A 268 5.46 2.96 3.67
C ALA A 268 6.49 2.69 2.57
N TYR A 269 7.70 3.22 2.72
CA TYR A 269 8.82 2.85 1.87
C TYR A 269 10.14 3.26 2.51
N THR A 270 11.17 2.48 2.24
CA THR A 270 12.52 2.76 2.67
C THR A 270 13.37 3.31 1.54
N LEU A 271 14.16 4.35 1.84
CA LEU A 271 15.06 4.99 0.90
C LEU A 271 16.50 4.89 1.39
N GLY A 272 17.37 4.29 0.57
CA GLY A 272 18.80 4.17 0.81
C GLY A 272 19.29 2.72 0.71
N PHE A 273 20.60 2.55 0.52
CA PHE A 273 21.24 1.23 0.42
C PHE A 273 21.79 0.72 1.75
N PHE A 274 22.16 1.63 2.65
CA PHE A 274 22.82 1.31 3.91
C PHE A 274 22.05 1.92 5.07
N PRO A 275 21.88 1.21 6.20
CA PRO A 275 21.12 1.71 7.35
C PRO A 275 21.52 3.12 7.82
N SER A 276 22.82 3.42 7.85
CA SER A 276 23.37 4.70 8.30
C SER A 276 22.90 5.92 7.49
N PHE A 277 22.59 5.71 6.21
CA PHE A 277 22.12 6.77 5.30
C PHE A 277 20.65 6.61 4.90
N SER A 278 19.99 5.58 5.44
CA SER A 278 18.62 5.26 5.03
C SER A 278 17.59 5.95 5.89
N LYS A 279 16.45 6.24 5.26
CA LYS A 279 15.27 6.81 5.91
C LYS A 279 14.06 5.98 5.55
N VAL A 280 13.23 5.71 6.56
CA VAL A 280 11.93 5.09 6.37
C VAL A 280 10.89 6.20 6.31
N TYR A 281 10.02 6.13 5.31
CA TYR A 281 8.95 7.09 5.12
C TYR A 281 7.60 6.41 5.32
N VAL A 282 6.73 7.04 6.09
CA VAL A 282 5.34 6.62 6.29
C VAL A 282 4.41 7.75 5.89
N THR A 283 3.29 7.43 5.26
CA THR A 283 2.29 8.43 4.88
C THR A 283 1.24 8.61 5.97
N ALA A 284 0.61 9.79 6.01
CA ALA A 284 -0.49 10.07 6.94
C ALA A 284 -1.66 9.09 6.79
N GLY A 285 -2.03 8.74 5.56
CA GLY A 285 -3.06 7.73 5.30
C GLY A 285 -2.74 6.38 5.94
N LEU A 286 -1.48 5.92 5.85
CA LEU A 286 -1.06 4.68 6.50
C LEU A 286 -1.22 4.73 8.02
N LEU A 287 -0.81 5.85 8.63
CA LEU A 287 -0.88 6.02 10.09
C LEU A 287 -2.31 6.07 10.61
N LEU A 288 -3.27 6.51 9.81
CA LEU A 288 -4.68 6.51 10.18
C LEU A 288 -5.27 5.10 10.22
N ASP A 289 -5.03 4.30 9.18
CA ASP A 289 -5.69 3.00 9.02
C ASP A 289 -5.12 1.90 9.92
N LEU A 290 -3.83 1.98 10.26
CA LEU A 290 -3.12 0.94 11.01
C LEU A 290 -3.03 1.24 12.50
N ASN A 291 -3.31 0.26 13.35
CA ASN A 291 -3.03 0.37 14.79
C ASN A 291 -1.51 0.26 15.07
N GLU A 292 -1.08 0.46 16.31
CA GLU A 292 0.36 0.47 16.65
C GLU A 292 1.08 -0.85 16.31
N ARG A 293 0.42 -2.00 16.48
CA ARG A 293 1.02 -3.32 16.20
C ARG A 293 1.14 -3.58 14.70
N GLU A 294 0.09 -3.24 13.95
CA GLU A 294 0.09 -3.30 12.49
C GLU A 294 1.13 -2.35 11.89
N LEU A 295 1.27 -1.15 12.46
CA LEU A 295 2.30 -0.20 12.06
C LEU A 295 3.70 -0.72 12.38
N GLU A 296 3.92 -1.33 13.55
CA GLU A 296 5.19 -1.99 13.88
C GLU A 296 5.51 -3.11 12.88
N ALA A 297 4.51 -3.89 12.46
CA ALA A 297 4.66 -4.96 11.46
C ALA A 297 5.04 -4.42 10.08
N VAL A 298 4.39 -3.35 9.60
CA VAL A 298 4.75 -2.70 8.32
C VAL A 298 6.15 -2.08 8.39
N LEU A 299 6.50 -1.43 9.50
CA LEU A 299 7.84 -0.89 9.68
C LEU A 299 8.90 -2.01 9.76
N ALA A 300 8.59 -3.15 10.38
CA ALA A 300 9.48 -4.31 10.38
C ALA A 300 9.72 -4.83 8.95
N HIS A 301 8.68 -4.93 8.12
CA HIS A 301 8.80 -5.29 6.70
C HIS A 301 9.75 -4.33 5.95
N GLU A 302 9.58 -3.02 6.14
CA GLU A 302 10.45 -1.99 5.55
C GLU A 302 11.92 -2.10 6.02
N LEU A 303 12.15 -2.39 7.29
CA LEU A 303 13.49 -2.61 7.83
C LEU A 303 14.11 -3.93 7.35
N ALA A 304 13.30 -4.96 7.09
CA ALA A 304 13.77 -6.21 6.53
C ALA A 304 14.43 -5.99 5.15
N HIS A 305 13.87 -5.12 4.30
CA HIS A 305 14.51 -4.75 3.04
C HIS A 305 15.91 -4.14 3.21
N LEU A 306 16.10 -3.29 4.23
CA LEU A 306 17.42 -2.76 4.55
C LEU A 306 18.37 -3.84 5.08
N LYS A 307 17.88 -4.70 5.98
CA LYS A 307 18.67 -5.81 6.53
C LYS A 307 19.15 -6.74 5.43
N HIS A 308 18.26 -7.11 4.51
CA HIS A 308 18.56 -7.98 3.38
C HIS A 308 19.32 -7.29 2.25
N LYS A 309 19.44 -5.95 2.30
CA LYS A 309 20.05 -5.11 1.24
C LYS A 309 19.37 -5.31 -0.11
N ASP A 310 18.04 -5.44 -0.12
CA ASP A 310 17.29 -5.82 -1.32
C ASP A 310 17.43 -4.79 -2.44
N SER A 311 17.37 -3.49 -2.10
CA SER A 311 17.61 -2.42 -3.07
C SER A 311 18.99 -2.49 -3.69
N LEU A 312 20.03 -2.84 -2.91
CA LEU A 312 21.40 -2.98 -3.43
C LEU A 312 21.52 -4.21 -4.33
N LYS A 313 20.98 -5.36 -3.92
CA LYS A 313 20.99 -6.59 -4.72
C LYS A 313 20.30 -6.38 -6.07
N LEU A 314 19.09 -5.81 -6.07
CA LEU A 314 18.34 -5.53 -7.29
C LEU A 314 19.06 -4.50 -8.17
N PHE A 315 19.66 -3.48 -7.56
CA PHE A 315 20.50 -2.51 -8.27
C PHE A 315 21.71 -3.17 -8.94
N THR A 316 22.42 -4.05 -8.24
CA THR A 316 23.57 -4.79 -8.77
C THR A 316 23.16 -5.70 -9.93
N VAL A 317 22.08 -6.47 -9.79
CA VAL A 317 21.58 -7.33 -10.86
C VAL A 317 21.18 -6.51 -12.09
N ALA A 318 20.44 -5.42 -11.91
CA ALA A 318 20.07 -4.53 -13.01
C ALA A 318 21.30 -3.90 -13.69
N SER A 319 22.31 -3.51 -12.91
CA SER A 319 23.54 -2.91 -13.44
C SER A 319 24.37 -3.93 -14.25
N LEU A 320 24.49 -5.16 -13.76
CA LEU A 320 25.23 -6.23 -14.45
C LEU A 320 24.52 -6.66 -15.74
N GLU A 321 23.21 -6.86 -15.70
CA GLU A 321 22.39 -7.13 -16.89
C GLU A 321 22.59 -6.04 -17.93
N TYR A 322 22.52 -4.79 -17.48
CA TYR A 322 22.64 -3.65 -18.35
C TYR A 322 24.02 -3.63 -19.05
N ILE A 323 25.12 -3.76 -18.29
CA ILE A 323 26.50 -3.79 -18.85
C ILE A 323 26.64 -4.95 -19.85
N PHE A 324 26.12 -6.13 -19.50
CA PHE A 324 26.18 -7.30 -20.36
C PHE A 324 25.42 -7.09 -21.68
N ARG A 325 24.18 -6.55 -21.63
CA ARG A 325 23.41 -6.20 -22.83
C ARG A 325 24.16 -5.22 -23.71
N SER A 326 24.75 -4.19 -23.11
CA SER A 326 25.50 -3.16 -23.84
C SER A 326 26.73 -3.71 -24.55
N TYR A 327 27.47 -4.61 -23.90
CA TYR A 327 28.57 -5.35 -24.51
C TYR A 327 28.09 -6.23 -25.67
N LEU A 328 27.03 -7.02 -25.44
CA LEU A 328 26.50 -7.95 -26.44
C LEU A 328 26.07 -7.24 -27.72
N LEU A 329 25.38 -6.09 -27.61
CA LEU A 329 24.97 -5.26 -28.75
C LEU A 329 26.15 -4.58 -29.47
N SER A 330 27.28 -4.40 -28.80
CA SER A 330 28.48 -3.81 -29.41
C SER A 330 29.31 -4.80 -30.22
N VAL A 331 29.25 -6.09 -29.85
CA VAL A 331 30.03 -7.16 -30.49
C VAL A 331 29.21 -7.90 -31.54
N VAL A 332 27.91 -8.06 -31.30
CA VAL A 332 27.02 -8.89 -32.13
C VAL A 332 25.81 -8.09 -32.59
N GLN A 333 25.55 -8.10 -33.90
CA GLN A 333 24.29 -7.64 -34.45
C GLN A 333 23.21 -8.70 -34.19
N LEU A 334 22.45 -8.52 -33.12
CA LEU A 334 21.37 -9.44 -32.76
C LEU A 334 20.10 -9.14 -33.57
N PRO A 335 19.43 -10.17 -34.12
CA PRO A 335 18.08 -10.00 -34.63
C PRO A 335 17.15 -9.43 -33.55
N ILE A 336 16.24 -8.54 -33.95
CA ILE A 336 15.32 -7.86 -33.01
C ILE A 336 14.54 -8.88 -32.16
N GLY A 337 14.11 -10.00 -32.74
CA GLY A 337 13.40 -11.05 -32.01
C GLY A 337 14.21 -11.67 -30.86
N VAL A 338 15.53 -11.85 -31.04
CA VAL A 338 16.43 -12.38 -29.99
C VAL A 338 16.59 -11.36 -28.87
N LEU A 339 16.75 -10.08 -29.22
CA LEU A 339 16.83 -8.99 -28.25
C LEU A 339 15.54 -8.88 -27.41
N LEU A 340 14.37 -8.98 -28.04
CA LEU A 340 13.08 -8.96 -27.33
C LEU A 340 12.92 -10.16 -26.39
N ALA A 341 13.31 -11.37 -26.83
CA ALA A 341 13.30 -12.56 -25.98
C ALA A 341 14.24 -12.43 -24.78
N TYR A 342 15.44 -11.90 -24.99
CA TYR A 342 16.40 -11.58 -23.93
C TYR A 342 15.80 -10.59 -22.92
N LEU A 343 15.21 -9.48 -23.37
CA LEU A 343 14.61 -8.48 -22.49
C LEU A 343 13.44 -9.05 -21.68
N ALA A 344 12.60 -9.88 -22.31
CA ALA A 344 11.50 -10.56 -21.64
C ALA A 344 12.00 -11.52 -20.56
N PHE A 345 13.03 -12.31 -20.85
CA PHE A 345 13.66 -13.22 -19.90
C PHE A 345 14.23 -12.47 -18.69
N PHE A 346 15.04 -11.44 -18.90
CA PHE A 346 15.63 -10.67 -17.80
C PHE A 346 14.58 -9.92 -16.97
N THR A 347 13.53 -9.42 -17.60
CA THR A 347 12.40 -8.82 -16.88
C THR A 347 11.71 -9.83 -15.99
N ALA A 348 11.46 -11.05 -16.47
CA ALA A 348 10.87 -12.12 -15.67
C ALA A 348 11.76 -12.52 -14.48
N VAL A 349 13.08 -12.65 -14.70
CA VAL A 349 14.06 -12.93 -13.64
C VAL A 349 14.07 -11.80 -12.60
N PHE A 350 14.15 -10.54 -13.04
CA PHE A 350 14.17 -9.38 -12.14
C PHE A 350 12.90 -9.29 -11.29
N LEU A 351 11.72 -9.48 -11.91
CA LEU A 351 10.45 -9.52 -11.20
C LEU A 351 10.40 -10.66 -10.19
N LYS A 352 10.92 -11.84 -10.54
CA LYS A 352 10.95 -12.99 -9.62
C LYS A 352 11.86 -12.72 -8.41
N LEU A 353 13.02 -12.10 -8.63
CA LEU A 353 13.91 -11.67 -7.55
C LEU A 353 13.24 -10.62 -6.65
N SER A 354 12.57 -9.63 -7.25
CA SER A 354 11.81 -8.62 -6.50
C SER A 354 10.69 -9.25 -5.67
N GLN A 355 9.93 -10.17 -6.24
CA GLN A 355 8.84 -10.88 -5.54
C GLN A 355 9.38 -11.76 -4.40
N ASN A 356 10.53 -12.41 -4.59
CA ASN A 356 11.14 -13.20 -3.53
C ASN A 356 11.64 -12.31 -2.38
N ALA A 357 12.15 -11.10 -2.68
CA ALA A 357 12.53 -10.13 -1.65
C ALA A 357 11.34 -9.72 -0.79
N GLU A 358 10.17 -9.47 -1.39
CA GLU A 358 8.92 -9.17 -0.68
C GLU A 358 8.50 -10.30 0.26
N LEU A 359 8.53 -11.56 -0.22
CA LEU A 359 8.20 -12.72 0.61
C LEU A 359 9.19 -12.90 1.76
N SER A 360 10.48 -12.69 1.50
CA SER A 360 11.51 -12.75 2.54
C SER A 360 11.31 -11.65 3.58
N ALA A 361 10.91 -10.44 3.16
CA ALA A 361 10.61 -9.33 4.06
C ALA A 361 9.36 -9.61 4.90
N ASP A 362 8.31 -10.23 4.32
CA ASP A 362 7.12 -10.67 5.05
C ASP A 362 7.45 -11.68 6.16
N VAL A 363 8.24 -12.70 5.84
CA VAL A 363 8.68 -13.73 6.80
C VAL A 363 9.50 -13.10 7.93
N GLU A 364 10.46 -12.25 7.59
CA GLU A 364 11.29 -11.55 8.58
C GLU A 364 10.46 -10.63 9.47
N ALA A 365 9.50 -9.89 8.91
CA ALA A 365 8.59 -9.03 9.66
C ALA A 365 7.71 -9.86 10.62
N ALA A 366 7.22 -11.01 10.16
CA ALA A 366 6.43 -11.92 10.98
C ALA A 366 7.22 -12.50 12.16
N HIS A 367 8.49 -12.86 11.95
CA HIS A 367 9.39 -13.31 13.02
C HIS A 367 9.77 -12.17 13.99
N CYS A 368 9.95 -10.95 13.46
CA CYS A 368 10.29 -9.79 14.26
C CYS A 368 9.12 -9.29 15.11
N THR A 369 7.89 -9.42 14.60
CA THR A 369 6.66 -8.95 15.24
C THR A 369 5.71 -10.12 15.48
N SER A 370 4.73 -10.32 14.60
CA SER A 370 3.77 -11.41 14.62
C SER A 370 3.22 -11.59 13.22
N ALA A 371 3.09 -12.85 12.77
CA ALA A 371 2.43 -13.17 11.51
C ALA A 371 0.99 -12.61 11.45
N HIS A 372 0.30 -12.57 12.59
CA HIS A 372 -1.06 -12.02 12.68
C HIS A 372 -1.10 -10.53 12.32
N ASP A 373 -0.15 -9.74 12.85
CA ASP A 373 -0.15 -8.29 12.68
C ASP A 373 0.24 -7.91 11.25
N VAL A 374 1.16 -8.66 10.63
CA VAL A 374 1.50 -8.52 9.20
C VAL A 374 0.28 -8.83 8.33
N ILE A 375 -0.43 -9.94 8.59
CA ILE A 375 -1.63 -10.32 7.83
C ILE A 375 -2.72 -9.25 7.98
N SER A 376 -2.99 -8.80 9.21
CA SER A 376 -4.01 -7.77 9.49
C SER A 376 -3.71 -6.47 8.73
N ALA A 377 -2.45 -6.02 8.75
CA ALA A 377 -2.01 -4.87 7.98
C ALA A 377 -2.19 -5.07 6.47
N LEU A 378 -1.73 -6.20 5.92
CA LEU A 378 -1.87 -6.50 4.48
C LEU A 378 -3.32 -6.52 4.02
N VAL A 379 -4.22 -7.10 4.82
CA VAL A 379 -5.66 -7.10 4.53
C VAL A 379 -6.20 -5.67 4.50
N LYS A 380 -5.88 -4.82 5.47
CA LYS A 380 -6.34 -3.42 5.46
C LYS A 380 -5.85 -2.62 4.25
N LEU A 381 -4.61 -2.88 3.83
CA LEU A 381 -3.97 -2.12 2.75
C LEU A 381 -4.37 -2.58 1.36
N GLU A 382 -4.37 -3.89 1.09
CA GLU A 382 -4.53 -4.43 -0.27
C GLU A 382 -5.99 -4.79 -0.61
N TYR A 383 -6.85 -5.01 0.38
CA TYR A 383 -8.21 -5.51 0.14
C TYR A 383 -9.17 -4.54 -0.55
N PRO A 384 -9.14 -3.21 -0.31
CA PRO A 384 -9.99 -2.26 -1.04
C PRO A 384 -9.72 -2.25 -2.56
N GLU A 385 -8.46 -2.43 -2.98
CA GLU A 385 -8.11 -2.60 -4.40
C GLU A 385 -8.61 -3.95 -4.95
N LEU A 386 -8.54 -5.03 -4.17
CA LEU A 386 -9.06 -6.34 -4.57
C LEU A 386 -10.59 -6.35 -4.67
N ALA A 387 -11.30 -5.71 -3.75
CA ALA A 387 -12.76 -5.64 -3.74
C ALA A 387 -13.31 -4.79 -4.90
N SER A 388 -12.62 -3.70 -5.27
CA SER A 388 -12.98 -2.86 -6.42
C SER A 388 -12.63 -3.48 -7.78
N SER A 389 -11.65 -4.40 -7.83
CA SER A 389 -11.25 -5.11 -9.05
C SER A 389 -12.35 -6.01 -9.65
N GLY A 390 -13.44 -6.28 -8.92
CA GLY A 390 -14.63 -6.95 -9.46
C GLY A 390 -15.38 -6.15 -10.53
N LYS A 391 -15.24 -4.81 -10.54
CA LYS A 391 -15.83 -3.91 -11.56
C LYS A 391 -14.82 -3.46 -12.64
N TYR A 392 -13.53 -3.47 -12.34
CA TYR A 392 -12.47 -3.10 -13.29
C TYR A 392 -11.58 -4.29 -13.59
N ARG A 393 -12.09 -5.21 -14.42
CA ARG A 393 -11.33 -6.26 -15.08
C ARG A 393 -10.48 -5.67 -16.22
N THR A 394 -9.77 -4.56 -15.96
CA THR A 394 -8.65 -4.20 -16.85
C THR A 394 -7.55 -5.20 -16.53
N LEU A 395 -7.18 -6.02 -17.52
CA LEU A 395 -5.96 -6.81 -17.44
C LEU A 395 -4.87 -5.91 -16.88
N ARG A 396 -4.30 -6.28 -15.74
CA ARG A 396 -3.08 -5.63 -15.24
C ARG A 396 -1.96 -6.10 -16.18
N ILE A 397 -1.87 -5.46 -17.35
CA ILE A 397 -0.89 -5.76 -18.42
C ILE A 397 0.54 -5.51 -17.88
N VAL A 398 0.66 -4.70 -16.82
CA VAL A 398 1.93 -4.41 -16.15
C VAL A 398 2.16 -5.38 -14.99
N PRO A 399 3.25 -6.16 -14.99
CA PRO A 399 3.62 -7.01 -13.87
C PRO A 399 3.82 -6.19 -12.59
N SER A 400 3.19 -6.62 -11.49
CA SER A 400 3.36 -5.98 -10.18
C SER A 400 4.69 -6.39 -9.54
N ARG A 401 5.37 -5.43 -8.88
CA ARG A 401 6.54 -5.70 -8.03
C ARG A 401 6.19 -6.54 -6.80
N HIS A 402 4.96 -6.38 -6.29
CA HIS A 402 4.45 -7.18 -5.17
C HIS A 402 3.76 -8.44 -5.69
N PRO A 403 4.03 -9.62 -5.09
CA PRO A 403 3.21 -10.80 -5.29
C PRO A 403 1.74 -10.52 -4.94
N PRO A 404 0.77 -11.31 -5.45
CA PRO A 404 -0.64 -11.15 -5.09
C PRO A 404 -0.86 -11.22 -3.57
N ALA A 405 -1.70 -10.33 -3.00
CA ALA A 405 -2.01 -10.28 -1.57
C ALA A 405 -2.33 -11.65 -0.97
N ILE A 406 -3.22 -12.39 -1.65
CA ILE A 406 -3.69 -13.71 -1.22
C ILE A 406 -2.51 -14.68 -1.09
N TYR A 407 -1.55 -14.60 -2.02
CA TYR A 407 -0.36 -15.45 -1.99
C TYR A 407 0.54 -15.13 -0.80
N ARG A 408 0.76 -13.85 -0.50
CA ARG A 408 1.52 -13.39 0.69
C ARG A 408 0.85 -13.86 1.98
N ILE A 409 -0.45 -13.62 2.12
CA ILE A 409 -1.25 -14.04 3.29
C ILE A 409 -1.20 -15.56 3.48
N THR A 410 -1.34 -16.33 2.41
CA THR A 410 -1.30 -17.80 2.47
C THR A 410 0.05 -18.31 2.97
N ASN A 411 1.15 -17.68 2.56
CA ASN A 411 2.48 -18.05 3.06
C ASN A 411 2.67 -17.66 4.53
N LEU A 412 2.21 -16.48 4.94
CA LEU A 412 2.26 -16.05 6.34
C LEU A 412 1.42 -16.95 7.26
N LEU A 413 0.27 -17.43 6.80
CA LEU A 413 -0.58 -18.36 7.57
C LEU A 413 0.12 -19.70 7.84
N LYS A 414 1.06 -20.13 6.99
CA LYS A 414 1.84 -21.35 7.22
C LYS A 414 2.83 -21.20 8.38
N LEU A 415 3.32 -19.98 8.65
CA LEU A 415 4.22 -19.68 9.77
C LEU A 415 3.52 -19.66 11.14
N ARG A 416 2.17 -19.66 11.15
CA ARG A 416 1.36 -19.67 12.37
C ARG A 416 1.22 -21.08 12.97
N ARG A 417 1.49 -22.13 12.20
CA ARG A 417 1.57 -23.51 12.65
C ARG A 417 2.98 -23.81 13.12
#